data_AF-A0AAV5JP13-F1
#
_entry.id   AF-A0AAV5JP13-F1
#
_cell.length_a   1.000
_cell.length_b   1.000
_cell.length_c   1.000
_cell.angle_alpha   90.00
_cell.angle_beta   90.00
_cell.angle_gamma   90.00
#
_symmetry.space_group_name_H-M   'P 1'
#
loop_
_entity.id
_entity.type
_entity.pdbx_description
1 polymer ?
#
loop_
_entity_poly.entity_id
_entity_poly.type
_entity_poly.pdbx_seq_one_letter_code
_entity_poly.pdbx_strand_id
1 'polypeptide(L)'
;MASYLYLLAVFLLFNTAATFTVSSKLILEDGYEVTTVIEGHKLKINPHAVLPRPGSSDLIVLDSSSSVFYSISFPLSNESVPERLSGDGVAGHSDGEAGGARFNKPKSFAVDAKGNIYVADKNNHAIRKIDASGKVTTIAGGNSNKTGHHDGPAQDATFSDDFEVVFVPERCVLLVSDHGSQLVRLINLKAEDCVMGSHSGEVAGVNCVICILLFVNSPDS
;
A
#
# COMPACT_ATOMS: atom_id res chain seq x y z
N MET A 1 -46.03 9.16 -74.48
CA MET A 1 -45.40 7.83 -74.64
C MET A 1 -45.24 7.24 -73.26
N ALA A 2 -46.04 6.22 -72.95
CA ALA A 2 -46.13 5.56 -71.65
C ALA A 2 -45.02 4.52 -71.51
N SER A 3 -44.42 4.43 -70.33
CA SER A 3 -43.57 3.32 -69.91
C SER A 3 -43.15 3.60 -68.47
N TYR A 4 -43.52 2.75 -67.51
CA TYR A 4 -42.74 2.33 -66.34
C TYR A 4 -43.64 1.46 -65.47
N LEU A 5 -43.76 0.19 -65.86
CA LEU A 5 -44.27 -0.88 -65.02
C LEU A 5 -43.24 -2.02 -65.10
N TYR A 6 -43.06 -2.73 -63.99
CA TYR A 6 -42.07 -3.78 -63.67
C TYR A 6 -40.75 -3.30 -63.05
N LEU A 7 -40.57 -3.51 -61.73
CA LEU A 7 -39.97 -4.74 -61.21
C LEU A 7 -40.12 -4.83 -59.68
N LEU A 8 -40.46 -6.02 -59.19
CA LEU A 8 -40.46 -6.43 -57.78
C LEU A 8 -39.12 -6.13 -57.09
N ALA A 9 -39.15 -5.72 -55.81
CA ALA A 9 -38.36 -6.36 -54.76
C ALA A 9 -38.74 -5.84 -53.37
N VAL A 10 -39.26 -6.76 -52.57
CA VAL A 10 -39.45 -6.70 -51.13
C VAL A 10 -38.11 -6.29 -50.46
N PHE A 11 -38.07 -5.13 -49.81
CA PHE A 11 -36.99 -4.77 -48.90
C PHE A 11 -37.51 -4.82 -47.46
N LEU A 12 -37.73 -6.03 -46.95
CA LEU A 12 -37.74 -6.28 -45.51
C LEU A 12 -36.28 -6.19 -45.04
N LEU A 13 -35.87 -4.99 -44.63
CA LEU A 13 -34.62 -4.79 -43.91
C LEU A 13 -34.73 -5.52 -42.57
N PHE A 14 -34.31 -6.79 -42.56
CA PHE A 14 -33.98 -7.51 -41.33
C PHE A 14 -32.84 -6.75 -40.65
N ASN A 15 -33.21 -5.92 -39.69
CA ASN A 15 -32.27 -5.25 -38.80
C ASN A 15 -31.85 -6.27 -37.72
N THR A 16 -31.01 -7.23 -38.10
CA THR A 16 -30.37 -8.11 -37.13
C THR A 16 -29.24 -7.33 -36.51
N ALA A 17 -29.48 -6.71 -35.36
CA ALA A 17 -28.43 -6.22 -34.50
C ALA A 17 -27.54 -7.42 -34.12
N ALA A 18 -26.41 -7.57 -34.80
CA ALA A 18 -25.38 -8.51 -34.40
C ALA A 18 -24.82 -8.04 -33.06
N THR A 19 -25.23 -8.70 -31.98
CA THR A 19 -24.63 -8.52 -30.67
C THR A 19 -23.22 -9.12 -30.72
N PHE A 20 -22.21 -8.26 -30.90
CA PHE A 20 -20.81 -8.67 -30.77
C PHE A 20 -20.51 -8.95 -29.31
N THR A 21 -20.52 -10.22 -28.91
CA THR A 21 -19.95 -10.65 -27.63
C THR A 21 -18.43 -10.71 -27.78
N VAL A 22 -17.73 -9.64 -27.41
CA VAL A 22 -16.27 -9.71 -27.21
C VAL A 22 -16.04 -10.44 -25.89
N SER A 23 -15.92 -11.77 -25.94
CA SER A 23 -15.35 -12.53 -24.83
C SER A 23 -13.84 -12.47 -24.97
N SER A 24 -13.20 -11.58 -24.20
CA SER A 24 -11.74 -11.58 -24.11
C SER A 24 -11.30 -12.91 -23.50
N LYS A 25 -10.53 -13.70 -24.27
CA LYS A 25 -9.97 -14.96 -23.78
C LYS A 25 -8.95 -14.66 -22.68
N LEU A 26 -9.14 -15.28 -21.52
CA LEU A 26 -8.15 -15.27 -20.44
C LEU A 26 -6.85 -15.91 -20.94
N ILE A 27 -5.72 -15.23 -20.76
CA ILE A 27 -4.38 -15.76 -21.02
C ILE A 27 -3.72 -15.97 -19.65
N LEU A 28 -3.42 -17.23 -19.32
CA LEU A 28 -2.67 -17.60 -18.12
C LEU A 28 -1.21 -17.82 -18.50
N GLU A 29 -0.30 -17.27 -17.71
CA GLU A 29 1.13 -17.51 -17.83
C GLU A 29 1.50 -18.78 -17.04
N ASP A 30 2.26 -19.69 -17.65
CA ASP A 30 2.71 -20.93 -17.01
C ASP A 30 3.90 -20.67 -16.06
N GLY A 31 4.08 -21.53 -15.05
CA GLY A 31 5.24 -21.49 -14.14
C GLY A 31 4.97 -20.89 -12.75
N TYR A 32 3.75 -20.42 -12.46
CA TYR A 32 3.35 -20.01 -11.12
C TYR A 32 2.70 -21.16 -10.35
N GLU A 33 3.18 -21.43 -9.14
CA GLU A 33 2.57 -22.37 -8.19
C GLU A 33 2.01 -21.62 -6.99
N VAL A 34 0.85 -22.05 -6.50
CA VAL A 34 0.22 -21.50 -5.30
C VAL A 34 0.21 -22.57 -4.22
N THR A 35 0.93 -22.31 -3.13
CA THR A 35 1.03 -23.21 -1.97
C THR A 35 0.57 -22.47 -0.72
N THR A 36 -0.30 -23.10 0.07
CA THR A 36 -0.63 -22.61 1.42
C THR A 36 0.55 -22.87 2.35
N VAL A 37 1.09 -21.80 2.92
CA VAL A 37 2.18 -21.86 3.90
C VAL A 37 1.76 -21.45 5.31
N ILE A 38 0.57 -20.85 5.48
CA ILE A 38 0.02 -20.47 6.79
C ILE A 38 -1.48 -20.75 6.76
N GLU A 39 -1.98 -21.52 7.73
CA GLU A 39 -3.40 -21.83 7.86
C GLU A 39 -4.08 -20.98 8.95
N GLY A 40 -4.52 -19.77 8.57
CA GLY A 40 -5.15 -18.82 9.50
C GLY A 40 -6.33 -19.41 10.30
N HIS A 41 -7.14 -20.28 9.69
CA HIS A 41 -8.26 -20.95 10.37
C HIS A 41 -7.81 -21.82 11.55
N LYS A 42 -6.69 -22.54 11.43
CA LYS A 42 -6.11 -23.35 12.52
C LYS A 42 -5.56 -22.46 13.64
N LEU A 43 -4.93 -21.36 13.25
CA LEU A 43 -4.27 -20.41 14.16
C LEU A 43 -5.23 -19.38 14.77
N LYS A 44 -6.49 -19.35 14.31
CA LYS A 44 -7.49 -18.30 14.61
C LYS A 44 -6.99 -16.89 14.30
N ILE A 45 -6.24 -16.77 13.20
CA ILE A 45 -5.76 -15.51 12.65
C ILE A 45 -6.50 -15.27 11.34
N ASN A 46 -7.07 -14.08 11.17
CA ASN A 46 -7.70 -13.66 9.92
C ASN A 46 -6.76 -12.74 9.13
N PRO A 47 -5.84 -13.28 8.31
CA PRO A 47 -4.85 -12.46 7.60
C PRO A 47 -5.54 -11.49 6.63
N HIS A 48 -5.27 -10.20 6.80
CA HIS A 48 -5.82 -9.12 5.97
C HIS A 48 -4.75 -8.51 5.05
N ALA A 49 -3.56 -8.23 5.59
CA ALA A 49 -2.43 -7.71 4.83
C ALA A 49 -1.13 -8.40 5.28
N VAL A 50 -0.18 -8.54 4.37
CA VAL A 50 1.12 -9.15 4.62
C VAL A 50 2.22 -8.35 3.94
N LEU A 51 3.30 -8.06 4.66
CA LEU A 51 4.49 -7.40 4.12
C LEU A 51 5.76 -7.99 4.76
N PRO A 52 6.85 -8.17 4.00
CA PRO A 52 8.14 -8.50 4.60
C PRO A 52 8.65 -7.32 5.43
N ARG A 53 9.45 -7.59 6.46
CA ARG A 53 10.14 -6.53 7.21
C ARG A 53 11.54 -6.32 6.61
N PRO A 54 11.85 -5.16 6.01
CA PRO A 54 13.15 -4.93 5.37
C PRO A 54 14.32 -5.20 6.31
N GLY A 55 15.36 -5.86 5.81
CA GLY A 55 16.54 -6.22 6.59
C GLY A 55 16.32 -7.30 7.67
N SER A 56 15.11 -7.87 7.78
CA SER A 56 14.77 -8.94 8.71
C SER A 56 14.43 -10.25 7.97
N SER A 57 14.52 -11.38 8.67
CA SER A 57 14.15 -12.70 8.13
C SER A 57 12.72 -13.10 8.52
N ASP A 58 11.80 -12.15 8.52
CA ASP A 58 10.39 -12.37 8.84
C ASP A 58 9.46 -11.49 7.99
N LEU A 59 8.17 -11.85 8.06
CA LEU A 59 7.08 -11.03 7.54
C LEU A 59 6.16 -10.59 8.69
N ILE A 60 5.38 -9.55 8.42
CA ILE A 60 4.32 -9.07 9.29
C ILE A 60 2.98 -9.45 8.66
N VAL A 61 2.10 -10.05 9.45
CA VAL A 61 0.70 -10.30 9.08
C VAL A 61 -0.19 -9.39 9.94
N LEU A 62 -1.05 -8.62 9.28
CA LEU A 62 -2.10 -7.88 9.93
C LEU A 62 -3.37 -8.73 9.98
N ASP A 63 -3.87 -9.00 11.18
CA ASP A 63 -5.25 -9.42 11.40
C ASP A 63 -6.09 -8.20 11.76
N SER A 64 -6.73 -7.64 10.73
CA SER A 64 -7.58 -6.46 10.88
C SER A 64 -8.77 -6.72 11.80
N SER A 65 -9.32 -7.94 11.78
CA SER A 65 -10.53 -8.27 12.53
C SER A 65 -10.29 -8.33 14.03
N SER A 66 -9.13 -8.88 14.45
CA SER A 66 -8.70 -8.88 15.85
C SER A 66 -7.89 -7.65 16.24
N SER A 67 -7.52 -6.79 15.28
CA SER A 67 -6.67 -5.60 15.51
C SER A 67 -5.28 -5.96 16.06
N VAL A 68 -4.71 -7.05 15.56
CA VAL A 68 -3.42 -7.62 15.98
C VAL A 68 -2.45 -7.70 14.79
N PHE A 69 -1.19 -7.41 15.06
CA PHE A 69 -0.07 -7.62 14.15
C PHE A 69 0.74 -8.82 14.62
N TYR A 70 1.09 -9.72 13.70
CA TYR A 70 1.91 -10.88 13.95
C TYR A 70 3.21 -10.81 13.16
N SER A 71 4.31 -11.31 13.72
CA SER A 71 5.55 -11.61 13.01
C SER A 71 5.67 -13.11 12.76
N ILE A 72 6.14 -13.50 11.58
CA ILE A 72 6.34 -14.90 11.20
C ILE A 72 7.68 -15.03 10.47
N SER A 73 8.58 -15.83 11.03
CA SER A 73 9.93 -16.04 10.50
C SER A 73 9.95 -16.92 9.25
N PHE A 74 10.86 -16.61 8.34
CA PHE A 74 11.23 -17.48 7.23
C PHE A 74 12.14 -18.63 7.70
N PRO A 75 12.10 -19.81 7.05
CA PRO A 75 11.18 -20.19 5.97
C PRO A 75 9.75 -20.42 6.45
N LEU A 76 8.75 -20.05 5.63
CA LEU A 76 7.35 -20.27 5.95
C LEU A 76 6.95 -21.72 5.71
N SER A 77 6.12 -22.26 6.59
CA SER A 77 5.52 -23.59 6.44
C SER A 77 4.25 -23.69 7.27
N ASN A 78 3.45 -24.74 7.07
CA ASN A 78 2.23 -24.97 7.85
C ASN A 78 2.49 -25.16 9.37
N GLU A 79 3.75 -25.32 9.78
CA GLU A 79 4.19 -25.39 11.18
C GLU A 79 4.73 -24.05 11.71
N SER A 80 4.73 -22.97 10.90
CA SER A 80 5.15 -21.65 11.32
C SER A 80 4.29 -21.16 12.48
N VAL A 81 4.95 -20.66 13.53
CA VAL A 81 4.31 -20.14 14.75
C VAL A 81 4.33 -18.61 14.72
N PRO A 82 3.18 -17.95 14.54
CA PRO A 82 3.14 -16.49 14.56
C PRO A 82 3.33 -15.94 15.97
N GLU A 83 4.21 -14.95 16.09
CA GLU A 83 4.42 -14.21 17.34
C GLU A 83 3.63 -12.92 17.29
N ARG A 84 2.96 -12.55 18.39
CA ARG A 84 2.24 -11.28 18.46
C ARG A 84 3.25 -10.13 18.55
N LEU A 85 3.21 -9.24 17.56
CA LEU A 85 4.06 -8.06 17.47
C LEU A 85 3.42 -6.85 18.15
N SER A 86 2.12 -6.61 17.92
CA SER A 86 1.39 -5.47 18.51
C SER A 86 -0.13 -5.68 18.49
N GLY A 87 -0.86 -4.88 19.26
CA GLY A 87 -2.31 -5.00 19.46
C GLY A 87 -2.68 -6.01 20.55
N ASP A 88 -3.52 -5.60 21.50
CA ASP A 88 -3.96 -6.45 22.61
C ASP A 88 -5.08 -7.44 22.23
N GLY A 89 -5.69 -7.27 21.05
CA GLY A 89 -6.84 -8.06 20.57
C GLY A 89 -8.20 -7.41 20.87
N VAL A 90 -8.22 -6.20 21.43
CA VAL A 90 -9.42 -5.43 21.76
C VAL A 90 -9.45 -4.17 20.91
N ALA A 91 -10.55 -3.97 20.19
CA ALA A 91 -10.75 -2.77 19.40
C ALA A 91 -10.74 -1.50 20.29
N GLY A 92 -9.95 -0.50 19.91
CA GLY A 92 -9.88 0.77 20.64
C GLY A 92 -8.79 1.69 20.10
N HIS A 93 -8.64 2.85 20.75
CA HIS A 93 -7.60 3.83 20.42
C HIS A 93 -6.74 4.10 21.65
N SER A 94 -5.63 3.38 21.79
CA SER A 94 -4.64 3.65 22.83
C SER A 94 -3.24 3.49 22.28
N ASP A 95 -2.41 4.51 22.51
CA ASP A 95 -0.96 4.43 22.36
C ASP A 95 -0.34 3.71 23.57
N GLY A 96 0.90 3.25 23.45
CA GLY A 96 1.60 2.53 24.53
C GLY A 96 2.64 1.55 24.03
N GLU A 97 3.19 0.76 24.95
CA GLU A 97 4.19 -0.27 24.65
C GLU A 97 3.60 -1.45 23.83
N ALA A 98 4.50 -2.29 23.31
CA ALA A 98 4.15 -3.49 22.56
C ALA A 98 3.13 -4.35 23.31
N GLY A 99 1.99 -4.64 22.68
CA GLY A 99 0.92 -5.45 23.25
C GLY A 99 -0.03 -4.75 24.22
N GLY A 100 0.24 -3.50 24.63
CA GLY A 100 -0.69 -2.67 25.42
C GLY A 100 -1.46 -1.64 24.59
N ALA A 101 -0.97 -1.36 23.38
CA ALA A 101 -1.64 -0.48 22.43
C ALA A 101 -2.89 -1.14 21.80
N ARG A 102 -3.88 -0.31 21.48
CA ARG A 102 -5.11 -0.72 20.80
C ARG A 102 -5.24 -0.05 19.45
N PHE A 103 -5.73 -0.84 18.51
CA PHE A 103 -6.13 -0.42 17.16
C PHE A 103 -7.61 -0.76 16.96
N ASN A 104 -8.21 -0.26 15.90
CA ASN A 104 -9.61 -0.52 15.59
C ASN A 104 -9.79 -0.76 14.09
N LYS A 105 -9.82 -2.05 13.72
CA LYS A 105 -9.93 -2.54 12.34
C LYS A 105 -8.93 -1.87 11.38
N PRO A 106 -7.61 -1.90 11.68
CA PRO A 106 -6.60 -1.34 10.80
C PRO A 106 -6.72 -1.93 9.39
N LYS A 107 -6.60 -1.10 8.34
CA LYS A 107 -6.85 -1.53 6.95
C LYS A 107 -5.56 -1.93 6.23
N SER A 108 -4.49 -1.17 6.44
CA SER A 108 -3.21 -1.40 5.78
C SER A 108 -2.07 -0.97 6.69
N PHE A 109 -0.87 -1.35 6.29
CA PHE A 109 0.34 -0.86 6.92
C PHE A 109 1.47 -0.75 5.89
N ALA A 110 2.49 0.02 6.24
CA ALA A 110 3.75 0.14 5.50
C ALA A 110 4.92 -0.04 6.47
N VAL A 111 6.07 -0.51 5.98
CA VAL A 111 7.28 -0.73 6.79
C VAL A 111 8.42 0.09 6.21
N ASP A 112 9.11 0.86 7.05
CA ASP A 112 10.32 1.58 6.62
C ASP A 112 11.60 0.75 6.77
N ALA A 113 12.72 1.32 6.30
CA ALA A 113 14.03 0.68 6.35
C ALA A 113 14.58 0.48 7.77
N LYS A 114 14.02 1.16 8.78
CA LYS A 114 14.37 0.98 10.19
C LYS A 114 13.52 -0.10 10.87
N GLY A 115 12.51 -0.62 10.17
CA GLY A 115 11.55 -1.55 10.73
C GLY A 115 10.41 -0.87 11.50
N ASN A 116 10.22 0.44 11.40
CA ASN A 116 9.00 1.05 11.90
C ASN A 116 7.82 0.66 11.00
N ILE A 117 6.65 0.49 11.61
CA ILE A 117 5.42 0.12 10.94
C ILE A 117 4.43 1.27 11.03
N TYR A 118 3.99 1.78 9.89
CA TYR A 118 2.98 2.81 9.79
C TYR A 118 1.64 2.15 9.48
N VAL A 119 0.63 2.42 10.27
CA VAL A 119 -0.65 1.72 10.26
C VAL A 119 -1.76 2.70 9.90
N ALA A 120 -2.58 2.33 8.90
CA ALA A 120 -3.86 2.97 8.66
C ALA A 120 -4.90 2.40 9.63
N ASP A 121 -5.07 3.05 10.77
CA ASP A 121 -5.97 2.64 11.85
C ASP A 121 -7.39 3.15 11.59
N LYS A 122 -8.06 2.44 10.69
CA LYS A 122 -9.23 2.88 9.93
C LYS A 122 -10.35 3.47 10.78
N ASN A 123 -10.87 2.73 11.76
CA ASN A 123 -12.01 3.19 12.56
C ASN A 123 -11.62 4.21 13.63
N ASN A 124 -10.32 4.40 13.85
CA ASN A 124 -9.81 5.48 14.69
C ASN A 124 -9.48 6.73 13.86
N HIS A 125 -9.64 6.69 12.53
CA HIS A 125 -9.34 7.80 11.62
C HIS A 125 -7.92 8.35 11.83
N ALA A 126 -6.97 7.44 12.05
CA ALA A 126 -5.62 7.77 12.50
C ALA A 126 -4.56 7.03 11.71
N ILE A 127 -3.41 7.69 11.54
CA ILE A 127 -2.17 7.06 11.12
C ILE A 127 -1.34 6.82 12.39
N ARG A 128 -1.04 5.56 12.66
CA ARG A 128 -0.27 5.12 13.85
C ARG A 128 1.11 4.66 13.44
N LYS A 129 2.10 4.75 14.33
CA LYS A 129 3.45 4.22 14.15
C LYS A 129 3.74 3.23 15.27
N ILE A 130 4.14 2.01 14.91
CA ILE A 130 4.81 1.05 15.78
C ILE A 130 6.30 1.21 15.49
N ASP A 131 7.08 1.68 16.45
CA ASP A 131 8.52 1.79 16.24
C ASP A 131 9.23 0.43 16.35
N ALA A 132 10.52 0.39 16.03
CA ALA A 132 11.33 -0.84 16.08
C ALA A 132 11.42 -1.48 17.49
N SER A 133 11.10 -0.74 18.56
CA SER A 133 11.01 -1.28 19.92
C SER A 133 9.61 -1.82 20.26
N GLY A 134 8.65 -1.64 19.34
CA GLY A 134 7.26 -2.08 19.47
C GLY A 134 6.35 -1.03 20.12
N LYS A 135 6.86 0.16 20.45
CA LYS A 135 6.05 1.24 21.03
C LYS A 135 5.16 1.86 19.96
N VAL A 136 3.89 2.04 20.30
CA VAL A 136 2.86 2.61 19.44
C VAL A 136 2.60 4.08 19.78
N THR A 137 2.58 4.90 18.73
CA THR A 137 2.25 6.33 18.81
C THR A 137 1.30 6.72 17.68
N THR A 138 0.48 7.75 17.90
CA THR A 138 -0.33 8.39 16.85
C THR A 138 0.49 9.47 16.17
N ILE A 139 0.65 9.41 14.85
CA ILE A 139 1.46 10.37 14.10
C ILE A 139 0.62 11.36 13.28
N ALA A 140 -0.62 11.03 12.96
CA ALA A 140 -1.59 11.95 12.36
C ALA A 140 -3.04 11.48 12.61
N GLY A 141 -4.00 12.41 12.72
CA GLY A 141 -5.40 12.07 12.95
C GLY A 141 -5.70 11.57 14.37
N GLY A 142 -6.83 10.88 14.55
CA GLY A 142 -7.22 10.26 15.83
C GLY A 142 -7.82 11.18 16.90
N ASN A 143 -7.67 12.51 16.78
CA ASN A 143 -8.19 13.47 17.76
C ASN A 143 -9.71 13.74 17.64
N SER A 144 -10.36 13.21 16.59
CA SER A 144 -11.78 13.38 16.32
C SER A 144 -12.45 12.01 16.19
N ASN A 145 -13.60 11.85 16.85
CA ASN A 145 -14.47 10.67 16.66
C ASN A 145 -15.22 10.70 15.32
N LYS A 146 -15.03 11.74 14.50
CA LYS A 146 -15.63 11.90 13.19
C LYS A 146 -14.57 11.79 12.10
N THR A 147 -14.97 11.20 10.99
CA THR A 147 -14.23 11.23 9.73
C THR A 147 -14.09 12.67 9.19
N GLY A 148 -13.10 12.88 8.33
CA GLY A 148 -12.88 14.15 7.65
C GLY A 148 -11.73 14.08 6.65
N HIS A 149 -11.38 15.20 6.05
CA HIS A 149 -10.27 15.32 5.10
C HIS A 149 -9.49 16.62 5.29
N HIS A 150 -9.61 17.23 6.47
CA HIS A 150 -8.92 18.46 6.80
C HIS A 150 -7.41 18.22 6.77
N ASP A 151 -6.67 19.07 6.06
CA ASP A 151 -5.21 19.11 6.05
C ASP A 151 -4.69 20.03 7.16
N GLY A 152 -3.39 19.96 7.44
CA GLY A 152 -2.73 20.82 8.41
C GLY A 152 -1.65 20.08 9.19
N PRO A 153 -1.22 20.63 10.34
CA PRO A 153 -0.41 19.90 11.31
C PRO A 153 -1.06 18.55 11.61
N ALA A 154 -0.23 17.53 11.88
CA ALA A 154 -0.72 16.15 11.92
C ALA A 154 -1.81 15.90 12.98
N GLN A 155 -1.79 16.67 14.08
CA GLN A 155 -2.82 16.67 15.13
C GLN A 155 -4.17 17.28 14.73
N ASP A 156 -4.19 18.13 13.70
CA ASP A 156 -5.38 18.81 13.18
C ASP A 156 -5.91 18.17 11.89
N ALA A 157 -5.10 17.30 11.29
CA ALA A 157 -5.49 16.53 10.12
C ALA A 157 -6.59 15.52 10.49
N THR A 158 -7.58 15.37 9.62
CA THR A 158 -8.64 14.35 9.75
C THR A 158 -8.66 13.45 8.54
N PHE A 159 -8.96 12.16 8.71
CA PHE A 159 -9.01 11.15 7.64
C PHE A 159 -10.42 10.55 7.54
N SER A 160 -10.75 9.97 6.38
CA SER A 160 -11.96 9.17 6.26
C SER A 160 -11.88 7.88 7.07
N ASP A 161 -12.90 7.04 6.99
CA ASP A 161 -12.91 5.66 7.47
C ASP A 161 -12.56 4.65 6.36
N ASP A 162 -12.02 5.10 5.24
CA ASP A 162 -11.55 4.26 4.15
C ASP A 162 -10.25 4.82 3.55
N PHE A 163 -9.12 4.44 4.13
CA PHE A 163 -7.81 4.91 3.69
C PHE A 163 -6.71 3.86 3.88
N GLU A 164 -5.66 3.99 3.08
CA GLU A 164 -4.50 3.12 3.05
C GLU A 164 -3.20 3.92 3.08
N VAL A 165 -2.10 3.30 3.51
CA VAL A 165 -0.80 3.96 3.63
C VAL A 165 0.30 3.20 2.89
N VAL A 166 1.18 3.93 2.22
CA VAL A 166 2.41 3.40 1.62
C VAL A 166 3.60 4.28 1.98
N PHE A 167 4.73 3.66 2.27
CA PHE A 167 5.99 4.35 2.52
C PHE A 167 6.77 4.55 1.23
N VAL A 168 7.31 5.75 1.02
CA VAL A 168 8.14 6.10 -0.14
C VAL A 168 9.57 6.41 0.35
N PRO A 169 10.50 5.43 0.27
CA PRO A 169 11.84 5.56 0.86
C PRO A 169 12.63 6.76 0.32
N GLU A 170 12.63 6.97 -1.00
CA GLU A 170 13.43 8.01 -1.67
C GLU A 170 13.06 9.44 -1.26
N ARG A 171 11.86 9.64 -0.72
CA ARG A 171 11.34 10.96 -0.31
C ARG A 171 11.14 11.06 1.19
N CYS A 172 11.28 9.96 1.92
CA CYS A 172 10.91 9.83 3.32
C CYS A 172 9.51 10.40 3.63
N VAL A 173 8.52 9.93 2.88
CA VAL A 173 7.12 10.32 3.09
C VAL A 173 6.24 9.08 3.20
N LEU A 174 5.09 9.25 3.83
CA LEU A 174 3.94 8.38 3.62
C LEU A 174 3.03 9.01 2.58
N LEU A 175 2.56 8.20 1.64
CA LEU A 175 1.39 8.54 0.83
C LEU A 175 0.20 7.81 1.42
N VAL A 176 -0.89 8.55 1.61
CA VAL A 176 -2.17 8.03 2.07
C VAL A 176 -3.13 8.08 0.90
N SER A 177 -3.60 6.92 0.47
CA SER A 177 -4.75 6.84 -0.42
C SER A 177 -5.98 6.97 0.47
N ASP A 178 -6.63 8.12 0.49
CA ASP A 178 -7.81 8.40 1.30
C ASP A 178 -9.05 8.26 0.41
N HIS A 179 -9.51 7.01 0.25
CA HIS A 179 -10.54 6.61 -0.71
C HIS A 179 -11.88 7.26 -0.36
N GLY A 180 -12.24 7.26 0.93
CA GLY A 180 -13.47 7.88 1.42
C GLY A 180 -13.52 9.39 1.15
N SER A 181 -12.37 10.03 0.98
CA SER A 181 -12.26 11.45 0.66
C SER A 181 -11.89 11.73 -0.80
N GLN A 182 -11.59 10.70 -1.60
CA GLN A 182 -11.10 10.81 -3.00
C GLN A 182 -9.79 11.60 -3.12
N LEU A 183 -8.88 11.44 -2.15
CA LEU A 183 -7.63 12.18 -2.09
C LEU A 183 -6.42 11.24 -2.05
N VAL A 184 -5.29 11.71 -2.58
CA VAL A 184 -3.96 11.19 -2.23
C VAL A 184 -3.28 12.24 -1.38
N ARG A 185 -2.86 11.86 -0.18
CA ARG A 185 -2.35 12.78 0.84
C ARG A 185 -0.91 12.42 1.18
N LEU A 186 -0.09 13.42 1.47
CA LEU A 186 1.33 13.24 1.77
C LEU A 186 1.60 13.61 3.22
N ILE A 187 2.28 12.72 3.94
CA ILE A 187 2.79 13.00 5.28
C ILE A 187 4.32 12.97 5.22
N ASN A 188 4.94 14.12 5.47
CA ASN A 188 6.39 14.18 5.65
C ASN A 188 6.76 13.49 6.96
N LEU A 189 7.63 12.49 6.90
CA LEU A 189 8.15 11.83 8.08
C LEU A 189 9.28 12.66 8.70
N LYS A 190 9.53 12.42 9.99
CA LYS A 190 10.61 13.08 10.70
C LYS A 190 11.95 12.50 10.25
N ALA A 191 13.01 13.30 10.27
CA ALA A 191 14.34 12.90 9.82
C ALA A 191 14.86 11.64 10.54
N GLU A 192 14.53 11.45 11.82
CA GLU A 192 14.90 10.25 12.57
C GLU A 192 14.22 8.97 12.06
N ASP A 193 13.06 9.07 11.40
CA ASP A 193 12.37 7.95 10.77
C ASP A 193 12.89 7.70 9.34
N CYS A 194 13.77 8.58 8.84
CA CYS A 194 14.41 8.51 7.53
C CYS A 194 15.83 7.93 7.65
N VAL A 195 16.01 6.62 7.45
CA VAL A 195 17.33 6.09 7.09
C VAL A 195 17.33 5.80 5.60
N MET A 196 18.01 6.65 4.83
CA MET A 196 18.43 6.28 3.49
C MET A 196 19.38 5.11 3.67
N GLY A 197 19.04 3.94 3.14
CA GLY A 197 19.96 2.81 3.11
C GLY A 197 21.29 3.30 2.55
N SER A 198 22.37 3.12 3.31
CA SER A 198 23.71 3.31 2.78
C SER A 198 23.96 2.22 1.74
N HIS A 199 23.52 2.45 0.51
CA HIS A 199 24.22 1.88 -0.63
C HIS A 199 25.56 2.61 -0.73
N SER A 200 26.60 1.92 -0.26
CA SER A 200 28.03 2.14 -0.43
C SER A 200 28.41 3.06 -1.61
N GLY A 201 29.11 4.15 -1.32
CA GLY A 201 29.62 5.06 -2.34
C GLY A 201 30.22 6.33 -1.76
N GLU A 202 31.22 6.18 -0.89
CA GLU A 202 32.22 7.22 -0.64
C GLU A 202 32.89 7.58 -1.98
N VAL A 203 32.43 8.63 -2.66
CA VAL A 203 33.29 9.39 -3.56
C VAL A 203 33.85 10.53 -2.72
N ALA A 204 34.86 10.18 -1.92
CA ALA A 204 35.83 11.15 -1.46
C ALA A 204 36.40 11.86 -2.70
N GLY A 205 36.25 13.18 -2.72
CA GLY A 205 37.08 14.14 -3.47
C GLY A 205 37.49 13.77 -4.89
N VAL A 206 36.67 14.19 -5.87
CA VAL A 206 37.25 14.79 -7.09
C VAL A 206 36.71 16.20 -7.19
N ASN A 207 37.53 17.16 -6.77
CA ASN A 207 37.45 18.53 -7.24
C ASN A 207 37.54 18.50 -8.77
N CYS A 208 36.43 18.74 -9.46
CA CYS A 208 36.48 19.24 -10.83
C CYS A 208 35.42 20.32 -10.98
N VAL A 209 35.72 21.49 -10.39
CA VAL A 209 35.03 22.74 -10.65
C VAL A 209 35.93 23.52 -11.61
N ILE A 210 35.45 23.71 -12.84
CA ILE A 210 35.93 24.45 -14.04
C ILE A 210 35.88 23.47 -15.22
N CYS A 211 35.27 23.68 -16.38
CA CYS A 211 34.41 24.71 -16.97
C CYS A 211 33.89 24.08 -18.30
N ILE A 212 32.61 24.25 -18.63
CA ILE A 212 32.11 25.06 -19.77
C ILE A 212 32.56 24.59 -21.17
N LEU A 213 31.54 24.22 -21.97
CA LEU A 213 31.47 24.18 -23.45
C LEU A 213 32.48 23.29 -24.18
N LEU A 214 31.97 22.33 -24.95
CA LEU A 214 32.16 22.25 -26.41
C LEU A 214 31.30 21.09 -26.95
N PHE A 215 30.10 21.43 -27.43
CA PHE A 215 29.53 20.73 -28.58
C PHE A 215 30.31 21.16 -29.83
N VAL A 216 30.23 20.31 -30.88
CA VAL A 216 30.64 20.54 -32.27
C VAL A 216 32.08 20.13 -32.63
N ASN A 217 32.25 18.90 -33.15
CA ASN A 217 32.49 18.64 -34.58
C ASN A 217 32.78 17.14 -34.82
N SER A 218 31.88 16.49 -35.57
CA SER A 218 32.31 15.47 -36.54
C SER A 218 32.58 16.22 -37.85
N PRO A 219 33.59 15.81 -38.63
CA PRO A 219 33.23 15.43 -39.99
C PRO A 219 33.87 14.12 -40.46
N ASP A 220 33.18 13.54 -41.43
CA ASP A 220 33.52 12.36 -42.21
C ASP A 220 34.95 12.33 -42.75
N SER A 221 35.65 11.21 -42.53
CA SER A 221 36.27 10.31 -43.52
C SER A 221 37.33 9.43 -42.86
#